data_AF-A0AAW2W5M0-F1
#
_entry.id   AF-A0AAW2W5M0-F1
#
_cell.length_a   1.000
_cell.length_b   1.000
_cell.length_c   1.000
_cell.angle_alpha   90.00
_cell.angle_beta   90.00
_cell.angle_gamma   90.00
#
_symmetry.space_group_name_H-M   'P 1'
#
loop_
_entity.id
_entity.type
_entity.pdbx_description
1 polymer ?
#
loop_
_entity_poly.entity_id
_entity_poly.type
_entity_poly.pdbx_seq_one_letter_code
_entity_poly.pdbx_strand_id
1 'polypeptide(L)'
;MLLSSMSISMELFIGPDRHQPLDPDGTIPSNHLHNFEHSNISLTFFTYAFFSIILDKLAPPAQYGLTNLLWAVAFGQQLLIFHLHSSDHMGVEGQYHWLLQIAIFISLATTLLGIKYPKSFLNSFVRSVSMMFQGVWLMVMGFMLWTPSLIPKGCFMNLDEGHRVVRCHGEEALERAKSLVNIQFSWLGMAGSLS
;
A
#
# COMPACT_ATOMS: atom_id res chain seq x y z
N MET A 1 -9.36 10.69 -4.82
CA MET A 1 -10.56 10.28 -5.59
C MET A 1 -10.18 9.73 -6.95
N LEU A 2 -9.64 10.51 -7.90
CA LEU A 2 -9.29 10.01 -9.25
C LEU A 2 -8.38 8.76 -9.23
N LEU A 3 -7.23 8.84 -8.55
CA LEU A 3 -6.30 7.70 -8.45
C LEU A 3 -6.93 6.47 -7.79
N SER A 4 -7.73 6.69 -6.75
CA SER A 4 -8.47 5.61 -6.07
C SER A 4 -9.48 4.95 -7.01
N SER A 5 -10.24 5.74 -7.77
CA SER A 5 -11.19 5.22 -8.77
C SER A 5 -10.48 4.48 -9.89
N MET A 6 -9.34 4.98 -10.35
CA MET A 6 -8.50 4.29 -11.35
C MET A 6 -8.00 2.96 -10.79
N SER A 7 -7.46 2.93 -9.56
CA SER A 7 -7.00 1.70 -8.92
C SER A 7 -8.13 0.68 -8.76
N ILE A 8 -9.29 1.07 -8.25
CA ILE A 8 -10.46 0.18 -8.14
C ILE A 8 -10.86 -0.37 -9.53
N SER A 9 -10.82 0.49 -10.56
CA SER A 9 -11.15 0.06 -11.93
C SER A 9 -10.13 -0.93 -12.48
N MET A 10 -8.84 -0.69 -12.22
CA MET A 10 -7.75 -1.57 -12.63
C MET A 10 -7.86 -2.94 -11.96
N GLU A 11 -8.15 -2.98 -10.66
CA GLU A 11 -8.24 -4.24 -9.90
C GLU A 11 -9.48 -5.07 -10.25
N LEU A 12 -10.67 -4.44 -10.38
CA LEU A 12 -11.93 -5.19 -10.49
C LEU A 12 -12.40 -5.43 -11.94
N PHE A 13 -12.03 -4.54 -12.87
CA PHE A 13 -12.67 -4.53 -14.20
C PHE A 13 -11.68 -4.53 -15.37
N ILE A 14 -10.49 -3.94 -15.23
CA ILE A 14 -9.55 -3.81 -16.36
C ILE A 14 -8.45 -4.87 -16.30
N GLY A 15 -7.85 -5.10 -15.14
CA GLY A 15 -6.74 -6.05 -14.97
C GLY A 15 -7.15 -7.52 -15.13
N PRO A 16 -8.27 -7.99 -14.55
CA PRO A 16 -8.68 -9.39 -14.65
C PRO A 16 -9.10 -9.81 -16.07
N ASP A 17 -8.71 -11.01 -16.50
CA ASP A 17 -8.96 -11.53 -17.86
C ASP A 17 -10.45 -11.54 -18.28
N ARG A 18 -11.35 -11.78 -17.32
CA ARG A 18 -12.80 -11.80 -17.60
C ARG A 18 -13.44 -10.40 -17.59
N HIS A 19 -12.68 -9.36 -17.22
CA HIS A 19 -13.14 -7.97 -17.04
C HIS A 19 -14.41 -7.80 -16.19
N GLN A 20 -14.70 -8.81 -15.35
CA GLN A 20 -15.85 -8.85 -14.48
C GLN A 20 -15.45 -9.53 -13.16
N PRO A 21 -15.77 -8.93 -12.01
CA PRO A 21 -15.16 -9.34 -10.74
C PRO A 21 -15.82 -10.57 -10.10
N LEU A 22 -17.04 -10.95 -10.50
CA LEU A 22 -17.84 -12.02 -9.89
C LEU A 22 -18.02 -13.22 -10.83
N ASP A 23 -18.29 -14.39 -10.28
CA ASP A 23 -18.73 -15.55 -11.06
C ASP A 23 -20.20 -15.45 -11.50
N PRO A 24 -20.67 -16.29 -12.45
CA PRO A 24 -22.06 -16.27 -12.91
C PRO A 24 -23.10 -16.51 -11.80
N ASP A 25 -22.69 -17.13 -10.70
CA ASP A 25 -23.50 -17.35 -9.50
C ASP A 25 -23.46 -16.16 -8.50
N GLY A 26 -22.69 -15.12 -8.82
CA GLY A 26 -22.52 -13.91 -8.01
C GLY A 26 -21.45 -14.01 -6.93
N THR A 27 -20.72 -15.12 -6.84
CA THR A 27 -19.63 -15.28 -5.86
C THR A 27 -18.33 -14.60 -6.32
N ILE A 28 -17.39 -14.37 -5.39
CA ILE A 28 -16.06 -13.85 -5.74
C ILE A 28 -15.15 -15.06 -6.03
N PRO A 29 -14.61 -15.21 -7.25
CA PRO A 29 -13.71 -16.31 -7.56
C PRO A 29 -12.40 -16.17 -6.80
N SER A 30 -11.77 -17.29 -6.44
CA SER A 30 -10.59 -17.31 -5.56
C SER A 30 -9.42 -16.49 -6.12
N ASN A 31 -9.18 -16.54 -7.43
CA ASN A 31 -8.14 -15.77 -8.10
C ASN A 31 -8.38 -14.24 -8.10
N HIS A 32 -9.58 -13.78 -7.73
CA HIS A 32 -9.91 -12.35 -7.63
C HIS A 32 -9.90 -11.81 -6.19
N LEU A 33 -9.75 -12.68 -5.18
CA LEU A 33 -9.83 -12.24 -3.77
C LEU A 33 -8.80 -11.15 -3.45
N HIS A 34 -7.56 -11.30 -3.91
CA HIS A 34 -6.52 -10.28 -3.76
C HIS A 34 -6.89 -8.93 -4.42
N ASN A 35 -7.49 -8.96 -5.60
CA ASN A 35 -7.92 -7.74 -6.29
C ASN A 35 -9.00 -7.00 -5.49
N PHE A 36 -9.89 -7.73 -4.82
CA PHE A 36 -10.89 -7.14 -3.92
C PHE A 36 -10.25 -6.54 -2.67
N GLU A 37 -9.27 -7.21 -2.07
CA GLU A 37 -8.51 -6.68 -0.94
C GLU A 37 -7.80 -5.37 -1.31
N HIS A 38 -7.13 -5.34 -2.46
CA HIS A 38 -6.45 -4.15 -2.98
C HIS A 38 -7.46 -3.04 -3.30
N SER A 39 -8.59 -3.38 -3.92
CA SER A 39 -9.67 -2.44 -4.21
C SER A 39 -10.26 -1.82 -2.95
N ASN A 40 -10.41 -2.60 -1.87
CA ASN A 40 -10.92 -2.11 -0.59
C ASN A 40 -9.99 -1.10 0.07
N ILE A 41 -8.66 -1.24 -0.09
CA ILE A 41 -7.71 -0.20 0.34
C ILE A 41 -8.01 1.12 -0.41
N SER A 42 -8.11 1.05 -1.74
CA SER A 42 -8.39 2.22 -2.57
C SER A 42 -9.76 2.84 -2.30
N LEU A 43 -10.79 2.03 -2.05
CA LEU A 43 -12.13 2.48 -1.68
C LEU A 43 -12.12 3.30 -0.39
N THR A 44 -11.27 2.94 0.56
CA THR A 44 -11.18 3.66 1.82
C THR A 44 -10.51 5.01 1.68
N PHE A 45 -9.45 5.11 0.86
CA PHE A 45 -8.89 6.41 0.50
C PHE A 45 -9.84 7.26 -0.33
N PHE A 46 -10.67 6.64 -1.19
CA PHE A 46 -11.75 7.34 -1.88
C PHE A 46 -12.76 7.92 -0.88
N THR A 47 -13.20 7.10 0.07
CA THR A 47 -14.18 7.46 1.12
C THR A 47 -13.65 8.59 1.99
N TYR A 48 -12.40 8.49 2.46
CA TYR A 48 -11.70 9.56 3.16
C TYR A 48 -11.72 10.87 2.35
N ALA A 49 -11.33 10.83 1.08
CA ALA A 49 -11.25 12.03 0.25
C ALA A 49 -12.63 12.66 0.01
N PHE A 50 -13.66 11.83 -0.23
CA PHE A 50 -15.04 12.27 -0.39
C PHE A 50 -15.55 12.99 0.87
N PHE A 51 -15.40 12.38 2.04
CA PHE A 51 -15.84 13.00 3.30
C PHE A 51 -15.00 14.21 3.68
N SER A 52 -13.71 14.24 3.35
CA SER A 52 -12.87 15.42 3.56
C SER A 52 -13.39 16.63 2.77
N ILE A 53 -13.79 16.44 1.51
CA ILE A 53 -14.42 17.50 0.70
C ILE A 53 -15.74 17.98 1.33
N ILE A 54 -16.55 17.06 1.88
CA ILE A 54 -17.78 17.42 2.58
C ILE A 54 -17.47 18.23 3.84
N LEU A 55 -16.52 17.79 4.65
CA LEU A 55 -16.10 18.49 5.87
C LEU A 55 -15.55 19.88 5.55
N ASP A 56 -14.79 20.02 4.46
CA ASP A 56 -14.27 21.31 4.01
C ASP A 56 -15.39 22.27 3.58
N LYS A 57 -16.46 21.75 2.96
CA LYS A 57 -17.63 22.55 2.57
C LYS A 57 -18.53 22.93 3.75
N LEU A 58 -18.70 22.04 4.72
CA LEU A 58 -19.56 22.26 5.88
C LEU A 58 -18.85 23.07 6.98
N ALA A 59 -17.51 23.04 7.01
CA ALA A 59 -16.65 23.72 7.97
C ALA A 59 -17.12 23.58 9.45
N PRO A 60 -17.41 22.36 9.95
CA PRO A 60 -17.83 22.20 11.34
C PRO A 60 -16.71 22.59 12.30
N PRO A 61 -17.01 22.97 13.56
CA PRO A 61 -15.99 23.37 14.54
C PRO A 61 -14.86 22.34 14.76
N ALA A 62 -15.15 21.05 14.55
CA ALA A 62 -14.20 19.95 14.69
C ALA A 62 -13.63 19.43 13.35
N GLN A 63 -13.76 20.18 12.25
CA GLN A 63 -13.35 19.78 10.88
C GLN A 63 -11.97 19.12 10.85
N TYR A 64 -10.95 19.79 11.39
CA TYR A 64 -9.57 19.29 11.37
C TYR A 64 -9.40 17.97 12.15
N GLY A 65 -10.08 17.83 13.29
CA GLY A 65 -10.04 16.60 14.08
C GLY A 65 -10.73 15.44 13.35
N LEU A 66 -11.90 15.71 12.74
CA LEU A 66 -12.66 14.73 11.98
C LEU A 66 -11.90 14.28 10.72
N THR A 67 -11.27 15.20 9.98
CA THR A 67 -10.46 14.86 8.80
C THR A 67 -9.27 13.99 9.17
N ASN A 68 -8.55 14.29 10.25
CA ASN A 68 -7.45 13.43 10.72
C ASN A 68 -7.95 12.08 11.24
N LEU A 69 -9.13 12.02 11.86
CA LEU A 69 -9.72 10.76 12.29
C LEU A 69 -10.05 9.86 11.10
N LEU A 70 -10.72 10.41 10.07
CA LEU A 70 -11.01 9.68 8.83
C LEU A 70 -9.73 9.18 8.17
N TRP A 71 -8.68 10.01 8.20
CA TRP A 71 -7.39 9.65 7.64
C TRP A 71 -6.69 8.55 8.44
N ALA A 72 -6.74 8.61 9.76
CA ALA A 72 -6.22 7.56 10.63
C ALA A 72 -6.98 6.25 10.43
N VAL A 73 -8.30 6.28 10.23
CA VAL A 73 -9.08 5.09 9.86
C VAL A 73 -8.60 4.53 8.52
N ALA A 74 -8.34 5.38 7.52
CA ALA A 74 -7.83 4.93 6.23
C ALA A 74 -6.45 4.25 6.34
N PHE A 75 -5.49 4.86 7.04
CA PHE A 75 -4.20 4.22 7.28
C PHE A 75 -4.29 2.97 8.16
N GLY A 76 -5.18 2.97 9.15
CA GLY A 76 -5.42 1.83 10.03
C GLY A 76 -5.94 0.63 9.25
N GLN A 77 -6.92 0.83 8.37
CA GLN A 77 -7.39 -0.24 7.49
C GLN A 77 -6.31 -0.65 6.48
N GLN A 78 -5.62 0.31 5.85
CA GLN A 78 -4.54 -0.01 4.92
C GLN A 78 -3.49 -0.90 5.59
N LEU A 79 -3.06 -0.55 6.81
CA LEU A 79 -2.12 -1.34 7.60
C LEU A 79 -2.67 -2.73 7.90
N LEU A 80 -3.94 -2.83 8.33
CA LEU A 80 -4.59 -4.09 8.66
C LEU A 80 -4.65 -5.03 7.44
N ILE A 81 -5.12 -4.53 6.29
CA ILE A 81 -5.23 -5.34 5.07
C ILE A 81 -3.84 -5.77 4.62
N PHE A 82 -2.86 -4.86 4.56
CA PHE A 82 -1.49 -5.27 4.21
C PHE A 82 -0.89 -6.24 5.23
N HIS A 83 -1.22 -6.17 6.51
CA HIS A 83 -0.71 -7.13 7.49
C HIS A 83 -1.26 -8.54 7.27
N LEU A 84 -2.56 -8.65 7.04
CA LEU A 84 -3.23 -9.93 6.76
C LEU A 84 -2.77 -10.46 5.40
N HIS A 85 -2.88 -9.65 4.35
CA HIS A 85 -2.47 -9.98 2.97
C HIS A 85 -0.97 -10.30 2.84
N SER A 86 -0.09 -9.55 3.52
CA SER A 86 1.36 -9.80 3.48
C SER A 86 1.76 -11.06 4.24
N SER A 87 0.94 -11.54 5.17
CA SER A 87 1.19 -12.82 5.84
C SER A 87 1.02 -13.98 4.84
N ASP A 88 0.22 -13.78 3.80
CA ASP A 88 0.02 -14.75 2.72
C ASP A 88 1.18 -14.70 1.70
N HIS A 89 1.82 -13.53 1.52
CA HIS A 89 3.02 -13.36 0.70
C HIS A 89 4.30 -13.76 1.41
N MET A 90 4.54 -15.05 1.59
CA MET A 90 5.84 -15.52 2.10
C MET A 90 6.94 -15.37 1.04
N GLY A 91 8.01 -14.60 1.34
CA GLY A 91 9.20 -14.51 0.48
C GLY A 91 9.72 -13.09 0.27
N VAL A 92 10.04 -12.74 -0.98
CA VAL A 92 10.58 -11.42 -1.35
C VAL A 92 9.49 -10.34 -1.32
N GLU A 93 8.32 -10.66 -1.86
CA GLU A 93 7.14 -9.78 -1.86
C GLU A 93 6.68 -9.44 -0.42
N GLY A 94 6.64 -10.44 0.47
CA GLY A 94 6.39 -10.20 1.89
C GLY A 94 7.39 -9.25 2.55
N GLN A 95 8.67 -9.32 2.19
CA GLN A 95 9.68 -8.40 2.73
C GLN A 95 9.40 -6.95 2.31
N TYR A 96 9.02 -6.75 1.05
CA TYR A 96 8.61 -5.45 0.52
C TYR A 96 7.38 -4.89 1.25
N HIS A 97 6.35 -5.71 1.44
CA HIS A 97 5.13 -5.31 2.16
C HIS A 97 5.36 -5.07 3.64
N TRP A 98 6.20 -5.88 4.31
CA TRP A 98 6.54 -5.67 5.71
C TRP A 98 7.19 -4.29 5.94
N LEU A 99 8.11 -3.89 5.06
CA LEU A 99 8.72 -2.56 5.10
C LEU A 99 7.71 -1.44 4.79
N LEU A 100 6.77 -1.67 3.87
CA LEU A 100 5.66 -0.75 3.62
C LEU A 100 4.80 -0.55 4.89
N GLN A 101 4.50 -1.61 5.62
CA GLN A 101 3.71 -1.55 6.86
C GLN A 101 4.35 -0.62 7.91
N ILE A 102 5.68 -0.60 8.02
CA ILE A 102 6.40 0.34 8.90
C ILE A 102 6.13 1.78 8.49
N ALA A 103 6.23 2.09 7.19
CA ALA A 103 5.97 3.43 6.68
C ALA A 103 4.50 3.86 6.89
N ILE A 104 3.55 2.93 6.69
CA ILE A 104 2.12 3.15 6.97
C ILE A 104 1.89 3.41 8.46
N PHE A 105 2.51 2.64 9.33
CA PHE A 105 2.40 2.82 10.78
C PHE A 105 2.90 4.20 11.22
N ILE A 106 4.01 4.69 10.66
CA ILE A 106 4.51 6.05 10.94
C ILE A 106 3.49 7.11 10.50
N SER A 107 2.89 6.97 9.31
CA SER A 107 1.86 7.90 8.86
C SER A 107 0.59 7.83 9.70
N LEU A 108 0.17 6.64 10.14
CA LEU A 108 -0.94 6.46 11.07
C LEU A 108 -0.66 7.18 12.40
N ALA A 109 0.49 6.90 13.02
CA ALA A 109 0.88 7.47 14.31
C ALA A 109 0.95 9.01 14.24
N THR A 110 1.61 9.56 13.22
CA THR A 110 1.69 11.02 13.03
C THR A 110 0.35 11.66 12.68
N THR A 111 -0.55 10.94 12.03
CA THR A 111 -1.93 11.40 11.78
C THR A 111 -2.74 11.49 13.07
N LEU A 112 -2.64 10.47 13.94
CA LEU A 112 -3.26 10.47 15.26
C LEU A 112 -2.69 11.58 16.16
N LEU A 113 -1.36 11.74 16.18
CA LEU A 113 -0.71 12.86 16.88
C LEU A 113 -1.18 14.22 16.33
N GLY A 114 -1.47 14.28 15.04
CA GLY A 114 -2.01 15.47 14.37
C GLY A 114 -3.31 15.97 15.01
N ILE A 115 -4.16 15.09 15.56
CA ILE A 115 -5.41 15.46 16.23
C ILE A 115 -5.14 16.31 17.47
N LYS A 116 -4.18 15.89 18.31
CA LYS A 116 -3.82 16.59 19.56
C LYS A 116 -2.87 17.77 19.33
N TYR A 117 -2.03 17.69 18.30
CA TYR A 117 -0.97 18.67 18.01
C TYR A 117 -1.13 19.31 16.62
N PRO A 118 -2.24 20.01 16.35
CA PRO A 118 -2.60 20.52 15.01
C PRO A 118 -1.60 21.53 14.42
N LYS A 119 -0.84 22.23 15.27
CA LYS A 119 0.12 23.27 14.87
C LYS A 119 1.58 22.80 14.86
N SER A 120 1.82 21.52 15.09
CA SER A 120 3.19 20.98 15.09
C SER A 120 3.71 20.83 13.66
N PHE A 121 4.66 21.70 13.28
CA PHE A 121 5.36 21.60 12.01
C PHE A 121 6.06 20.25 11.87
N LEU A 122 6.81 19.83 12.88
CA LEU A 122 7.57 18.57 12.85
C LEU A 122 6.64 17.37 12.61
N ASN A 123 5.50 17.30 13.29
CA ASN A 123 4.54 16.22 13.08
C ASN A 123 3.98 16.22 11.66
N SER A 124 3.63 17.40 11.14
CA SER A 124 3.12 17.57 9.78
C SER A 124 4.17 17.22 8.72
N PHE A 125 5.43 17.57 8.97
CA PHE A 125 6.57 17.24 8.12
C PHE A 125 6.80 15.73 8.06
N VAL A 126 6.96 15.06 9.22
CA VAL A 126 7.17 13.60 9.28
C VAL A 126 5.99 12.85 8.64
N ARG A 127 4.75 13.29 8.87
CA ARG A 127 3.58 12.72 8.19
C ARG A 127 3.67 12.84 6.67
N SER A 128 4.02 14.02 6.16
CA SER A 128 4.10 14.27 4.71
C SER A 128 5.23 13.45 4.06
N VAL A 129 6.41 13.42 4.69
CA VAL A 129 7.56 12.63 4.20
C VAL A 129 7.25 11.14 4.24
N SER A 130 6.65 10.62 5.32
CA SER A 130 6.28 9.20 5.42
C SER A 130 5.27 8.78 4.35
N MET A 131 4.28 9.63 4.05
CA MET A 131 3.33 9.36 2.97
C MET A 131 3.95 9.40 1.58
N MET A 132 4.80 10.39 1.31
CA MET A 132 5.54 10.47 0.05
C MET A 132 6.40 9.22 -0.14
N PHE A 133 7.09 8.82 0.93
CA PHE A 133 7.91 7.63 0.94
C PHE A 133 7.11 6.35 0.69
N GLN A 134 5.91 6.19 1.27
CA GLN A 134 5.01 5.07 0.92
C GLN A 134 4.68 5.04 -0.58
N GLY A 135 4.35 6.19 -1.17
CA GLY A 135 4.04 6.29 -2.60
C GLY A 135 5.23 5.90 -3.48
N VAL A 136 6.42 6.39 -3.14
CA VAL A 136 7.67 6.01 -3.83
C VAL A 136 7.95 4.51 -3.66
N TRP A 137 7.79 3.98 -2.45
CA TRP A 137 8.01 2.57 -2.16
C TRP A 137 7.05 1.68 -2.96
N LEU A 138 5.76 2.05 -3.08
CA LEU A 138 4.79 1.35 -3.93
C LEU A 138 5.21 1.31 -5.40
N MET A 139 5.71 2.43 -5.94
CA MET A 139 6.24 2.45 -7.31
C MET A 139 7.45 1.52 -7.46
N VAL A 140 8.38 1.56 -6.50
CA VAL A 140 9.58 0.71 -6.51
C VAL A 140 9.20 -0.77 -6.43
N MET A 141 8.28 -1.15 -5.54
CA MET A 141 7.74 -2.51 -5.46
C MET A 141 7.16 -2.95 -6.82
N GLY A 142 6.35 -2.09 -7.44
CA GLY A 142 5.79 -2.33 -8.77
C GLY A 142 6.85 -2.66 -9.83
N PHE A 143 7.93 -1.89 -9.90
CA PHE A 143 9.01 -2.17 -10.84
C PHE A 143 9.80 -3.43 -10.48
N MET A 144 10.20 -3.58 -9.22
CA MET A 144 11.11 -4.64 -8.78
C MET A 144 10.49 -6.03 -8.82
N LEU A 145 9.18 -6.14 -8.55
CA LEU A 145 8.48 -7.43 -8.50
C LEU A 145 7.87 -7.83 -9.86
N TRP A 146 7.54 -6.88 -10.74
CA TRP A 146 6.88 -7.19 -12.03
C TRP A 146 7.73 -6.95 -13.29
N THR A 147 8.99 -6.49 -13.15
CA THR A 147 9.92 -6.35 -14.27
C THR A 147 10.97 -7.47 -14.26
N PRO A 148 10.95 -8.41 -15.23
CA PRO A 148 11.83 -9.59 -15.21
C PRO A 148 13.33 -9.28 -15.11
N SER A 149 13.79 -8.17 -15.69
CA SER A 149 15.21 -7.76 -15.65
C SER A 149 15.67 -7.21 -14.30
N LEU A 150 14.74 -6.92 -13.37
CA LEU A 150 15.04 -6.36 -12.05
C LEU A 150 14.99 -7.41 -10.92
N ILE A 151 14.66 -8.67 -11.26
CA ILE A 151 14.54 -9.75 -10.28
C ILE A 151 15.92 -10.12 -9.72
N PRO A 152 16.04 -10.31 -8.39
CA PRO A 152 17.29 -10.71 -7.76
C PRO A 152 17.84 -12.03 -8.32
N LYS A 153 19.18 -12.13 -8.40
CA LYS A 153 19.87 -13.35 -8.83
C LYS A 153 19.43 -14.56 -8.00
N GLY A 154 19.04 -15.64 -8.69
CA GLY A 154 18.56 -16.87 -8.07
C GLY A 154 17.05 -16.89 -7.78
N CYS A 155 16.34 -15.83 -8.17
CA CYS A 155 14.89 -15.74 -8.15
C CYS A 155 14.30 -15.66 -9.56
N PHE A 156 13.03 -16.01 -9.71
CA PHE A 156 12.31 -16.11 -10.97
C PHE A 156 10.84 -15.75 -10.78
N MET A 157 10.17 -15.33 -11.86
CA MET A 157 8.72 -15.16 -11.87
C MET A 157 8.04 -16.51 -11.95
N ASN A 158 7.09 -16.75 -11.06
CA ASN A 158 6.22 -17.91 -11.05
C ASN A 158 4.76 -17.46 -11.16
N LEU A 159 3.91 -18.27 -11.79
CA LEU A 159 2.46 -18.03 -11.82
C LEU A 159 1.81 -18.90 -10.74
N ASP A 160 1.40 -18.29 -9.63
CA ASP A 160 0.70 -18.95 -8.53
C ASP A 160 -0.73 -18.41 -8.45
N GLU A 161 -1.73 -19.30 -8.50
CA GLU A 161 -3.16 -18.95 -8.34
C GLU A 161 -3.67 -17.82 -9.27
N GLY A 162 -3.08 -17.70 -10.47
CA GLY A 162 -3.42 -16.65 -11.44
C GLY A 162 -2.64 -15.33 -11.25
N HIS A 163 -1.74 -15.27 -10.28
CA HIS A 163 -0.90 -14.10 -9.98
C HIS A 163 0.58 -14.38 -10.24
N ARG A 164 1.27 -13.39 -10.79
CA ARG A 164 2.71 -13.46 -11.02
C ARG A 164 3.47 -13.04 -9.77
N VAL A 165 4.13 -14.00 -9.12
CA VAL A 165 4.89 -13.80 -7.89
C VAL A 165 6.37 -14.14 -8.08
N VAL A 166 7.24 -13.51 -7.29
CA VAL A 166 8.69 -13.81 -7.33
C VAL A 166 9.01 -14.93 -6.36
N ARG A 167 9.53 -16.05 -6.86
CA ARG A 167 10.04 -17.19 -6.08
C ARG A 167 11.55 -17.31 -6.23
N CYS A 168 12.22 -17.97 -5.29
CA CYS A 168 13.68 -18.17 -5.33
C CYS A 168 14.02 -19.66 -5.24
N HIS A 169 15.10 -20.08 -5.91
CA HIS A 169 15.49 -21.50 -6.02
C HIS A 169 15.96 -22.15 -4.71
N GLY A 170 16.20 -21.37 -3.66
CA GLY A 170 16.63 -21.86 -2.34
C GLY A 170 16.74 -20.74 -1.32
N GLU A 171 17.01 -21.11 -0.07
CA GLU A 171 17.07 -20.20 1.07
C GLU A 171 18.16 -19.13 0.92
N GLU A 172 19.34 -19.49 0.42
CA GLU A 172 20.44 -18.53 0.18
C GLU A 172 20.03 -17.42 -0.80
N ALA A 173 19.37 -17.79 -1.90
CA ALA A 173 18.89 -16.82 -2.88
C ALA A 173 17.76 -15.94 -2.31
N LEU A 174 16.89 -16.53 -1.49
CA LEU A 174 15.82 -15.80 -0.80
C LEU A 174 16.37 -14.77 0.20
N GLU A 175 17.31 -15.17 1.06
CA GLU A 175 17.92 -14.28 2.05
C GLU A 175 18.73 -13.17 1.37
N ARG A 176 19.45 -13.49 0.29
CA ARG A 176 20.09 -12.49 -0.57
C ARG A 176 19.07 -11.49 -1.10
N ALA A 177 17.95 -11.96 -1.65
CA ALA A 177 16.90 -11.10 -2.19
C ALA A 177 16.31 -10.18 -1.12
N LYS A 178 15.93 -10.71 0.05
CA LYS A 178 15.43 -9.91 1.19
C LYS A 178 16.45 -8.85 1.65
N SER A 179 17.73 -9.22 1.72
CA SER A 179 18.80 -8.27 2.07
C SER A 179 18.89 -7.12 1.07
N LEU A 180 18.77 -7.40 -0.24
CA LEU A 180 18.73 -6.36 -1.27
C LEU A 180 17.51 -5.43 -1.11
N VAL A 181 16.34 -5.97 -0.76
CA VAL A 181 15.15 -5.16 -0.44
C VAL A 181 15.42 -4.22 0.74
N ASN A 182 16.04 -4.71 1.82
CA ASN A 182 16.38 -3.91 3.00
C ASN A 182 17.38 -2.78 2.68
N ILE A 183 18.37 -3.07 1.84
CA ILE A 183 19.36 -2.07 1.39
C ILE A 183 18.65 -0.99 0.57
N GLN A 184 17.79 -1.39 -0.38
CA GLN A 184 17.04 -0.45 -1.21
C GLN A 184 16.15 0.47 -0.37
N PHE A 185 15.42 -0.09 0.60
CA PHE A 185 14.58 0.68 1.51
C PHE A 185 15.40 1.70 2.30
N SER A 186 16.56 1.27 2.81
CA SER A 186 17.46 2.12 3.59
C SER A 186 18.01 3.29 2.75
N TRP A 187 18.37 3.05 1.49
CA TRP A 187 18.85 4.09 0.58
C TRP A 187 17.76 5.10 0.21
N LEU A 188 16.55 4.63 -0.09
CA LEU A 188 15.42 5.51 -0.37
C LEU A 188 15.05 6.36 0.85
N GLY A 189 15.11 5.78 2.06
CA GLY A 189 14.86 6.51 3.31
C GLY A 189 15.89 7.62 3.57
N MET A 190 17.17 7.35 3.30
CA MET A 190 18.23 8.36 3.39
C MET A 190 18.09 9.47 2.33
N ALA A 191 17.76 9.11 1.09
CA ALA A 191 17.57 10.09 0.01
C ALA A 191 16.42 11.07 0.31
N GLY A 192 15.35 10.61 0.97
CA GLY A 192 14.26 11.47 1.43
C GLY A 192 14.57 12.30 2.69
N SER A 193 15.70 12.05 3.36
CA SER A 193 16.13 12.77 4.57
C SER A 193 17.11 13.93 4.28
N LEU A 194 17.56 14.07 3.03
CA LEU A 194 18.56 15.04 2.57
C LEU A 194 17.97 16.25 1.82
N SER A 195 16.63 16.42 1.82
CA SER A 195 15.91 17.54 1.22
C SER A 195 15.32 18.48 2.24
#